data_AF-A0A1Q5LSA8-F1
#
_entry.id   AF-A0A1Q5LSA8-F1
#
_cell.length_a   1.000
_cell.length_b   1.000
_cell.length_c   1.000
_cell.angle_alpha   90.00
_cell.angle_beta   90.00
_cell.angle_gamma   90.00
#
_symmetry.space_group_name_H-M   'P 1'
#
loop_
_entity.id
_entity.type
_entity.pdbx_description
1 polymer ?
#
loop_
_entity_poly.entity_id
_entity_poly.type
_entity_poly.pdbx_seq_one_letter_code
_entity_poly.pdbx_strand_id
1 'polypeptide(L)' 'MTRGRTMDAFTAGLLQRIRATETDLTRARETGDDFLADVEQAELDDLHRLAAEHGVEITANA' A
#
# COMPACT_ATOMS: atom_id res chain seq x y z
N MET A 1 14.16 -26.12 2.15
CA MET A 1 12.81 -25.75 1.65
C MET A 1 12.32 -24.52 2.41
N THR A 2 12.84 -23.32 2.09
CA THR A 2 12.59 -22.08 2.86
C THR A 2 11.99 -20.96 2.01
N ARG A 3 11.68 -21.23 0.74
CA ARG A 3 11.29 -20.22 -0.25
C ARG A 3 9.84 -19.71 -0.13
N GLY A 4 8.97 -20.41 0.62
CA GLY A 4 7.56 -20.02 0.80
C GLY A 4 7.29 -19.02 1.94
N ARG A 5 7.97 -19.16 3.09
CA ARG A 5 7.68 -18.33 4.29
C ARG A 5 8.02 -16.84 4.11
N THR A 6 9.01 -16.54 3.29
CA THR A 6 9.47 -15.16 3.05
C THR A 6 8.53 -14.41 2.10
N MET A 7 7.93 -15.09 1.10
CA MET A 7 6.92 -14.46 0.25
C MET A 7 5.69 -14.06 1.07
N ASP A 8 5.18 -14.94 1.92
CA ASP A 8 3.99 -14.63 2.72
C ASP A 8 4.22 -13.47 3.69
N ALA A 9 5.40 -13.39 4.32
CA ALA A 9 5.74 -12.31 5.24
C ALA A 9 5.94 -10.96 4.50
N PHE A 10 6.58 -10.98 3.34
CA PHE A 10 6.75 -9.79 2.49
C PHE A 10 5.39 -9.29 1.99
N THR A 11 4.58 -10.18 1.42
CA THR A 11 3.25 -9.85 0.91
C THR A 11 2.33 -9.35 2.02
N ALA A 12 2.34 -9.99 3.20
CA ALA A 12 1.57 -9.54 4.35
C ALA A 12 2.01 -8.14 4.83
N GLY A 13 3.32 -7.89 4.89
CA GLY A 13 3.86 -6.57 5.24
C GLY A 13 3.50 -5.49 4.21
N LEU A 14 3.54 -5.82 2.92
CA LEU A 14 3.18 -4.91 1.84
C LEU A 14 1.69 -4.55 1.89
N LEU A 15 0.82 -5.55 2.05
CA LEU A 15 -0.63 -5.33 2.20
C LEU A 15 -0.96 -4.52 3.46
N GLN A 16 -0.21 -4.72 4.54
CA GLN A 16 -0.38 -3.91 5.76
C GLN A 16 -0.04 -2.44 5.51
N ARG A 17 1.06 -2.16 4.82
CA ARG A 17 1.47 -0.79 4.48
C ARG A 17 0.47 -0.11 3.56
N ILE A 18 0.00 -0.80 2.52
CA ILE A 18 -1.04 -0.28 1.61
C ILE A 18 -2.26 0.18 2.40
N ARG A 19 -2.81 -0.66 3.28
CA ARG A 19 -3.98 -0.29 4.09
C ARG A 19 -3.72 0.87 5.05
N ALA A 20 -2.49 0.98 5.58
CA ALA A 20 -2.11 2.08 6.46
C ALA A 20 -2.10 3.40 5.66
N THR A 21 -1.39 3.43 4.54
CA THR A 21 -1.32 4.56 3.62
C THR A 21 -2.71 4.94 3.08
N GLU A 22 -3.60 4.00 2.76
CA GLU A 22 -4.99 4.29 2.38
C GLU A 22 -5.79 4.97 3.50
N THR A 23 -5.58 4.54 4.75
CA THR A 23 -6.22 5.13 5.92
C THR A 23 -5.71 6.54 6.17
N ASP A 24 -4.40 6.74 6.08
CA ASP A 24 -3.75 8.03 6.29
C ASP A 24 -4.08 9.02 5.16
N LEU A 25 -4.13 8.55 3.91
CA LEU A 25 -4.62 9.32 2.76
C LEU A 25 -6.07 9.76 2.93
N THR A 26 -6.95 8.85 3.37
CA THR A 26 -8.35 9.17 3.64
C THR A 26 -8.44 10.25 4.71
N ARG A 27 -7.69 10.10 5.80
CA ARG A 27 -7.64 11.08 6.88
C ARG A 27 -7.11 12.44 6.41
N ALA A 28 -6.03 12.47 5.63
CA ALA A 28 -5.45 13.70 5.09
C ALA A 28 -6.47 14.47 4.25
N ARG A 29 -7.21 13.75 3.38
CA ARG A 29 -8.32 14.31 2.59
C ARG A 29 -9.45 14.84 3.46
N GLU A 30 -9.85 14.10 4.50
CA GLU A 30 -10.91 14.52 5.43
C GLU A 30 -10.53 15.77 6.24
N THR A 31 -9.24 15.93 6.58
CA THR A 31 -8.75 17.09 7.33
C THR A 31 -8.39 18.28 6.45
N GLY A 32 -8.40 18.13 5.13
CA GLY A 32 -7.97 19.17 4.18
C GLY A 32 -6.46 19.42 4.20
N ASP A 33 -5.67 18.40 4.55
CA ASP A 33 -4.20 18.47 4.49
C ASP A 33 -3.74 18.02 3.09
N ASP A 34 -3.80 18.95 2.13
CA ASP A 34 -3.51 18.67 0.73
C ASP A 34 -2.06 18.18 0.53
N PHE A 35 -1.11 18.70 1.31
CA PHE A 35 0.28 18.27 1.23
C PHE A 35 0.45 16.83 1.71
N LEU A 36 -0.14 16.49 2.86
CA LEU A 36 -0.11 15.10 3.33
C LEU A 36 -0.83 14.17 2.36
N ALA A 37 -1.96 14.59 1.79
CA ALA A 37 -2.69 13.79 0.80
C ALA A 37 -1.85 13.47 -0.45
N ASP A 38 -1.07 14.45 -0.95
CA ASP A 38 -0.16 14.22 -2.09
C ASP A 38 0.98 13.26 -1.74
N VAL A 39 1.53 13.37 -0.52
CA VAL A 39 2.57 12.47 -0.01
C VAL A 39 2.04 11.04 0.10
N GLU A 40 0.90 10.84 0.74
CA GLU A 40 0.30 9.51 0.94
C GLU A 40 -0.15 8.89 -0.40
N GLN A 41 -0.65 9.69 -1.35
CA GLN A 41 -0.99 9.20 -2.69
C GLN A 41 0.24 8.71 -3.44
N ALA A 42 1.37 9.42 -3.36
CA ALA A 42 2.62 9.00 -4.00
C ALA A 42 3.18 7.70 -3.38
N GLU A 43 3.13 7.56 -2.05
CA GLU A 43 3.51 6.30 -1.40
C GLU A 43 2.58 5.16 -1.83
N LEU A 44 1.26 5.39 -1.89
CA LEU A 44 0.30 4.37 -2.31
C LEU A 44 0.57 3.87 -3.74
N ASP A 45 0.88 4.77 -4.66
CA ASP A 45 1.23 4.43 -6.04
C ASP A 45 2.51 3.59 -6.13
N ASP A 46 3.51 3.92 -5.32
CA ASP A 46 4.75 3.15 -5.23
C ASP A 46 4.54 1.76 -4.62
N LEU A 47 3.69 1.65 -3.60
CA LEU A 47 3.32 0.36 -2.99
C LEU A 47 2.54 -0.53 -3.96
N HIS A 48 1.64 0.04 -4.75
CA HIS A 48 0.93 -0.69 -5.81
C HIS A 48 1.88 -1.19 -6.90
N ARG A 49 2.86 -0.37 -7.31
CA ARG A 49 3.89 -0.79 -8.25
C ARG A 49 4.73 -1.94 -7.70
N LEU A 50 5.16 -1.83 -6.44
CA LEU A 50 5.91 -2.89 -5.75
C LEU A 50 5.08 -4.17 -5.64
N ALA A 51 3.78 -4.07 -5.37
CA ALA A 51 2.89 -5.23 -5.34
C ALA A 51 2.85 -5.93 -6.71
N ALA A 52 2.67 -5.17 -7.79
CA ALA A 52 2.66 -5.70 -9.16
C ALA A 52 3.99 -6.36 -9.55
N GLU A 53 5.13 -5.74 -9.22
CA GLU A 53 6.47 -6.29 -9.48
C GLU A 53 6.72 -7.63 -8.77
N HIS A 54 6.09 -7.82 -7.60
CA HIS A 54 6.18 -9.05 -6.82
C HIS A 54 5.05 -10.06 -7.08
N GLY A 55 4.15 -9.77 -8.03
CA GLY A 55 3.03 -10.64 -8.42
C GLY A 55 1.86 -10.66 -7.43
N VAL A 56 1.70 -9.60 -6.64
CA VAL A 56 0.57 -9.42 -5.71
C VAL A 56 -0.50 -8.59 -6.41
N GLU A 57 -1.65 -9.20 -6.70
CA GLU A 57 -2.81 -8.48 -7.23
C GLU A 57 -3.53 -7.72 -6.11
N ILE A 58 -3.50 -6.40 -6.17
CA ILE A 58 -4.32 -5.53 -5.33
C ILE A 58 -5.63 -5.29 -6.09
N THR A 59 -6.68 -6.05 -5.79
CA THR A 59 -8.02 -5.70 -6.29
C THR A 59 -8.46 -4.43 -5.56
N ALA A 60 -8.37 -3.28 -6.23
CA ALA A 60 -9.09 -2.10 -5.81
C ALA A 60 -10.59 -2.45 -5.81
N ASN A 61 -11.20 -2.56 -4.62
CA ASN A 61 -12.65 -2.67 -4.55
C ASN A 61 -13.22 -1.35 -5.09
N ALA A 62 -13.86 -1.45 -6.25
CA ALA A 62 -14.56 -0.36 -6.94
C ALA A 62 -15.83 0.07 -6.18
#